data_AF-A0A8J8WBZ7-F1
#
_entry.id   AF-A0A8J8WBZ7-F1
#
_cell.length_a   1.000
_cell.length_b   1.000
_cell.length_c   1.000
_cell.angle_alpha   90.00
_cell.angle_beta   90.00
_cell.angle_gamma   90.00
#
_symmetry.space_group_name_H-M   'P 1'
#
loop_
_entity.id
_entity.type
_entity.pdbx_description
1 polymer ?
#
loop_
_entity_poly.entity_id
_entity_poly.type
_entity_poly.pdbx_seq_one_letter_code
_entity_poly.pdbx_strand_id
1 'polypeptide(L)'
;MKPSGSGYASLTEDLLQFKGLRHMPMELNVNRLDDGDGVEATLRTHSAQWHKKCRLKFKKKMFDQQSRAESASGQKSSTGIPTVHTRLAAAHRLPQSTEPICFFCNKPAGTADLHEAATKEIDKKVRRCATELGDTELLAKLSAGDMIAIEAKYHHNCHRALYNKIRPAALKDEDADRLHGIAFAELVVFMVDMHADEDNAPVFKLSDVANLYKTRLEQLGATVTNRIHTTRLKDRLLSVLPDLRAHSQGRDTSLV
;
A
#
# COMPACT_ATOMS: atom_id res chain seq x y z
N MET A 1 27.93 -41.55 -19.85
CA MET A 1 28.61 -40.44 -20.57
C MET A 1 27.56 -39.68 -21.37
N LYS A 2 27.42 -38.36 -21.18
CA LYS A 2 26.59 -37.49 -22.03
C LYS A 2 27.50 -36.44 -22.67
N PRO A 3 27.32 -36.13 -23.96
CA PRO A 3 28.33 -35.44 -24.74
C PRO A 3 28.45 -33.97 -24.35
N SER A 4 29.71 -33.57 -24.18
CA SER A 4 30.19 -32.20 -24.10
C SER A 4 30.03 -31.53 -25.47
N GLY A 5 29.18 -30.50 -25.57
CA GLY A 5 29.07 -29.73 -26.81
C GLY A 5 28.33 -28.41 -26.61
N SER A 6 29.01 -27.29 -26.87
CA SER A 6 28.56 -25.89 -26.82
C SER A 6 28.44 -25.16 -25.47
N GLY A 7 28.24 -25.86 -24.35
CA GLY A 7 28.02 -25.19 -23.05
C GLY A 7 29.21 -24.33 -22.57
N TYR A 8 30.42 -24.90 -22.60
CA TYR A 8 31.64 -24.23 -22.13
C TYR A 8 32.15 -23.18 -23.11
N ALA A 9 32.17 -23.48 -24.41
CA ALA A 9 32.58 -22.51 -25.43
C ALA A 9 31.73 -21.23 -25.39
N SER A 10 30.40 -21.35 -25.40
CA SER A 10 29.52 -20.18 -25.31
C SER A 10 29.64 -19.44 -23.97
N LEU A 11 29.99 -20.14 -22.88
CA LEU A 11 30.19 -19.49 -21.59
C LEU A 11 31.51 -18.72 -21.55
N THR A 12 32.59 -19.31 -22.08
CA THR A 12 33.88 -18.65 -22.19
C THR A 12 33.77 -17.42 -23.08
N GLU A 13 33.04 -17.50 -24.19
CA GLU A 13 32.77 -16.35 -25.06
C GLU A 13 32.04 -15.23 -24.31
N ASP A 14 30.94 -15.55 -23.61
CA ASP A 14 30.22 -14.56 -22.80
C ASP A 14 31.15 -13.94 -21.72
N LEU A 15 31.93 -14.75 -21.00
CA LEU A 15 32.85 -14.28 -19.95
C LEU A 15 33.93 -13.32 -20.48
N LEU A 16 34.50 -13.63 -21.65
CA LEU A 16 35.50 -12.77 -22.29
C LEU A 16 34.87 -11.45 -22.79
N GLN A 17 33.64 -11.49 -23.31
CA GLN A 17 32.90 -10.29 -23.69
C GLN A 17 32.65 -9.36 -22.49
N PHE A 18 32.20 -9.90 -21.36
CA PHE A 18 32.01 -9.12 -20.13
C PHE A 18 33.33 -8.60 -19.53
N LYS A 19 34.44 -9.36 -19.66
CA LYS A 19 35.79 -8.89 -19.28
C LYS A 19 36.22 -7.68 -20.11
N GLY A 20 35.91 -7.69 -21.42
CA GLY A 20 36.19 -6.56 -22.32
C GLY A 20 35.44 -5.27 -21.94
N LEU A 21 34.21 -5.40 -21.43
CA LEU A 21 33.38 -4.29 -20.96
C LEU A 21 33.79 -3.74 -19.57
N ARG A 22 34.81 -4.31 -18.92
CA ARG A 22 35.22 -3.99 -17.53
C ARG A 22 34.07 -4.01 -16.51
N HIS A 23 32.97 -4.69 -16.80
CA HIS A 23 31.81 -4.76 -15.94
C HIS A 23 31.33 -6.22 -15.84
N MET A 24 31.72 -6.88 -14.76
CA MET A 24 31.37 -8.28 -14.51
C MET A 24 30.07 -8.38 -13.69
N PRO A 25 29.05 -9.17 -14.12
CA PRO A 25 27.77 -9.31 -13.41
C PRO A 25 27.83 -9.92 -12.00
N MET A 26 29.01 -10.39 -11.59
CA MET A 26 29.33 -10.90 -10.26
C MET A 26 30.84 -10.79 -10.04
N GLU A 27 31.30 -10.79 -8.79
CA GLU A 27 32.72 -10.83 -8.47
C GLU A 27 33.33 -12.17 -8.93
N LEU A 28 33.78 -12.22 -10.17
CA LEU A 28 34.39 -13.39 -10.79
C LEU A 28 35.70 -12.96 -11.44
N ASN A 29 36.81 -13.46 -10.90
CA ASN A 29 38.12 -13.23 -11.48
C ASN A 29 38.37 -14.28 -12.57
N VAL A 30 38.15 -13.89 -13.83
CA VAL A 30 38.34 -14.75 -15.00
C VAL A 30 39.78 -15.26 -15.13
N ASN A 31 40.77 -14.51 -14.64
CA ASN A 31 42.17 -14.94 -14.69
C ASN A 31 42.46 -16.13 -13.77
N ARG A 32 41.62 -16.39 -12.76
CA ARG A 32 41.74 -17.58 -11.89
C ARG A 32 41.06 -18.82 -12.48
N LEU A 33 40.37 -18.67 -13.60
CA LEU A 33 39.70 -19.76 -14.31
C LEU A 33 40.51 -20.26 -15.49
N ASP A 34 41.76 -19.81 -15.62
CA ASP A 34 42.69 -20.20 -16.67
C ASP A 34 43.93 -20.80 -16.02
N ASP A 35 44.09 -22.12 -16.16
CA ASP A 35 45.25 -22.87 -15.63
C ASP A 35 46.46 -22.80 -16.59
N GLY A 36 46.37 -22.04 -17.69
CA GLY A 36 47.44 -21.85 -18.69
C GLY A 36 47.10 -22.35 -20.09
N ASP A 37 46.04 -23.15 -20.23
CA ASP A 37 45.56 -23.70 -21.50
C ASP A 37 44.27 -23.03 -22.02
N GLY A 38 43.84 -21.94 -21.38
CA GLY A 38 42.62 -21.21 -21.68
C GLY A 38 41.43 -21.64 -20.84
N VAL A 39 40.56 -20.66 -20.54
CA VAL A 39 39.39 -20.83 -19.65
C VAL A 39 38.46 -21.98 -20.09
N GLU A 40 38.23 -22.18 -21.39
CA GLU A 40 37.38 -23.28 -21.84
C GLU A 40 38.00 -24.66 -21.52
N ALA A 41 39.31 -24.81 -21.76
CA ALA A 41 40.03 -26.06 -21.51
C ALA A 41 40.01 -26.37 -20.01
N THR A 42 40.31 -25.37 -19.17
CA THR A 42 40.23 -25.49 -17.71
C THR A 42 38.83 -25.91 -17.23
N LEU A 43 37.76 -25.26 -17.72
CA LEU A 43 36.39 -25.61 -17.34
C LEU A 43 35.98 -27.03 -17.78
N ARG A 44 36.48 -27.50 -18.92
CA ARG A 44 36.25 -28.87 -19.40
C ARG A 44 37.00 -29.89 -18.55
N THR A 45 38.28 -29.66 -18.27
CA THR A 45 39.15 -30.54 -17.48
C THR A 45 38.57 -30.76 -16.08
N HIS A 46 38.14 -29.68 -15.42
CA HIS A 46 37.56 -29.75 -14.08
C HIS A 46 36.06 -30.08 -14.06
N SER A 47 35.46 -30.42 -15.21
CA SER A 47 34.03 -30.73 -15.33
C SER A 47 33.12 -29.69 -14.65
N ALA A 48 33.45 -28.40 -14.85
CA ALA A 48 32.87 -27.31 -14.08
C ALA A 48 31.36 -27.19 -14.25
N GLN A 49 30.61 -27.18 -13.14
CA GLN A 49 29.17 -27.03 -13.17
C GLN A 49 28.74 -25.61 -12.80
N TRP A 50 27.63 -25.16 -13.39
CA TRP A 50 27.10 -23.83 -13.21
C TRP A 50 25.64 -23.89 -12.80
N HIS A 51 25.27 -23.12 -11.78
CA HIS A 51 23.87 -22.94 -11.46
C HIS A 51 23.14 -22.25 -12.62
N LYS A 52 21.92 -22.71 -12.92
CA LYS A 52 21.06 -22.10 -13.95
C LYS A 52 20.87 -20.59 -13.73
N LYS A 53 20.73 -20.16 -12.47
CA LYS A 53 20.61 -18.74 -12.08
C LYS A 53 21.89 -17.94 -12.36
N CYS A 54 23.07 -18.51 -12.12
CA CYS A 54 24.35 -17.87 -12.41
C CYS A 54 24.59 -17.74 -13.91
N ARG A 55 24.28 -18.79 -14.70
CA ARG A 55 24.42 -18.76 -16.17
C ARG A 55 23.51 -17.71 -16.83
N LEU A 56 22.33 -17.46 -16.27
CA LEU A 56 21.39 -16.47 -16.80
C LEU A 56 21.93 -15.04 -16.78
N LYS A 57 22.85 -14.71 -15.85
CA LYS A 57 23.46 -13.39 -15.74
C LYS A 57 24.39 -13.05 -16.90
N PHE A 58 24.93 -14.06 -17.58
CA PHE A 58 25.89 -13.92 -18.68
C PHE A 58 25.24 -13.98 -20.06
N LYS A 59 23.90 -13.96 -20.15
CA LYS A 59 23.22 -14.04 -21.45
C LYS A 59 23.34 -12.75 -22.26
N LYS A 60 23.53 -12.90 -23.58
CA LYS A 60 23.58 -11.88 -24.63
C LYS A 60 22.59 -10.70 -24.51
N LYS A 61 21.35 -10.92 -24.03
CA LYS A 61 20.38 -9.82 -23.83
C LYS A 61 20.81 -8.78 -22.79
N MET A 62 21.58 -9.19 -21.77
CA MET A 62 22.13 -8.27 -20.79
C MET A 62 23.32 -7.48 -21.38
N PHE A 63 24.08 -8.08 -22.29
CA PHE A 63 25.17 -7.44 -23.02
C PHE A 63 24.67 -6.34 -23.98
N ASP A 64 23.58 -6.59 -24.72
CA ASP A 64 23.00 -5.61 -25.65
C ASP A 64 22.42 -4.38 -24.92
N GLN A 65 21.90 -4.57 -23.70
CA GLN A 65 21.39 -3.47 -22.88
C GLN A 65 22.52 -2.63 -22.27
N GLN A 66 23.64 -3.27 -21.88
CA GLN A 66 24.80 -2.62 -21.28
C GLN A 66 25.67 -1.86 -22.31
N SER A 67 25.93 -2.45 -23.48
CA SER A 67 26.73 -1.81 -24.56
C SER A 67 26.06 -0.55 -25.14
N ARG A 68 24.72 -0.54 -25.19
CA ARG A 68 23.93 0.65 -25.58
C ARG A 68 24.04 1.78 -24.55
N ALA A 69 24.16 1.46 -23.27
CA ALA A 69 24.34 2.46 -22.21
C ALA A 69 25.73 3.11 -22.25
N GLU A 70 26.79 2.35 -22.56
CA GLU A 70 28.15 2.88 -22.68
C GLU A 70 28.33 3.74 -23.94
N SER A 71 27.71 3.35 -25.05
CA SER A 71 27.76 4.12 -26.31
C SER A 71 27.07 5.50 -26.19
N ALA A 72 26.12 5.67 -25.27
CA ALA A 72 25.43 6.94 -25.03
C ALA A 72 26.23 7.94 -24.16
N SER A 73 27.31 7.50 -23.50
CA SER A 73 28.09 8.31 -22.55
C SER A 73 29.29 9.04 -23.18
N GLY A 74 29.58 8.78 -24.47
CA GLY A 74 30.86 9.15 -25.10
C GLY A 74 31.04 10.57 -25.63
N GLN A 75 30.10 11.51 -25.49
CA GLN A 75 30.27 12.87 -26.03
C GLN A 75 29.73 13.97 -25.11
N LYS A 76 30.66 14.73 -24.49
CA LYS A 76 30.71 16.21 -24.56
C LYS A 76 31.88 16.77 -23.74
N SER A 77 32.87 17.30 -24.46
CA SER A 77 33.94 18.16 -23.99
C SER A 77 33.47 19.63 -23.88
N SER A 78 33.96 20.30 -22.84
CA SER A 78 34.00 21.73 -22.50
C SER A 78 33.66 22.78 -23.59
N THR A 79 32.88 23.83 -23.26
CA THR A 79 33.34 25.24 -23.03
C THR A 79 32.20 26.15 -22.49
N GLY A 80 32.51 27.02 -21.50
CA GLY A 80 32.04 28.40 -21.23
C GLY A 80 30.57 28.88 -21.35
N ILE A 81 29.91 29.10 -20.19
CA ILE A 81 29.09 30.25 -19.66
C ILE A 81 28.55 31.33 -20.64
N PRO A 82 27.41 32.05 -20.39
CA PRO A 82 26.16 31.78 -19.64
C PRO A 82 24.88 32.06 -20.47
N THR A 83 23.72 31.49 -20.11
CA THR A 83 22.51 32.24 -19.65
C THR A 83 21.27 31.34 -19.54
N VAL A 84 20.62 31.49 -18.38
CA VAL A 84 19.19 31.31 -18.06
C VAL A 84 18.53 30.02 -18.56
N HIS A 85 18.30 29.05 -17.66
CA HIS A 85 17.00 28.36 -17.59
C HIS A 85 16.67 27.82 -16.20
N THR A 86 15.42 28.09 -15.83
CA THR A 86 14.50 27.59 -14.81
C THR A 86 15.07 26.65 -13.73
N ARG A 87 15.11 27.17 -12.49
CA ARG A 87 15.55 26.47 -11.29
C ARG A 87 14.61 25.31 -10.95
N LEU A 88 15.19 24.12 -10.78
CA LEU A 88 15.06 23.23 -9.61
C LEU A 88 15.25 21.76 -10.04
N ALA A 89 16.48 21.25 -9.95
CA ALA A 89 16.81 19.86 -9.59
C ALA A 89 18.34 19.69 -9.54
N ALA A 90 18.98 20.41 -8.62
CA ALA A 90 20.33 20.09 -8.18
C ALA A 90 20.23 19.63 -6.73
N ALA A 91 19.90 18.36 -6.53
CA ALA A 91 20.17 17.65 -5.29
C ALA A 91 20.37 16.17 -5.62
N HIS A 92 21.60 15.69 -5.40
CA HIS A 92 22.02 14.28 -5.35
C HIS A 92 22.31 13.55 -6.67
N ARG A 93 23.49 13.83 -7.25
CA ARG A 93 24.36 12.72 -7.67
C ARG A 93 25.04 12.15 -6.42
N LEU A 94 24.55 11.02 -5.92
CA LEU A 94 25.25 10.15 -4.96
C LEU A 94 25.15 8.69 -5.47
N PRO A 95 26.03 7.77 -5.03
CA PRO A 95 26.29 6.48 -5.66
C PRO A 95 25.05 5.60 -5.70
N GLN A 96 24.92 4.76 -6.73
CA GLN A 96 23.92 3.71 -6.81
C GLN A 96 24.10 2.72 -5.66
N SER A 97 23.52 3.03 -4.50
CA SER A 97 23.11 2.04 -3.52
C SER A 97 21.88 1.36 -4.12
N THR A 98 22.01 0.10 -4.51
CA THR A 98 20.89 -0.76 -4.92
C THR A 98 20.08 -1.24 -3.71
N GLU A 99 20.08 -0.48 -2.61
CA GLU A 99 19.25 -0.81 -1.47
C GLU A 99 17.80 -0.43 -1.77
N PRO A 100 16.84 -1.34 -1.53
CA PRO A 100 15.44 -1.01 -1.68
C PRO A 100 15.11 0.17 -0.76
N ILE A 101 14.34 1.13 -1.29
CA ILE A 101 13.89 2.32 -0.58
C ILE A 101 12.44 2.18 -0.16
N CYS A 102 12.10 2.74 0.99
CA CYS A 102 10.73 2.78 1.48
C CYS A 102 9.90 3.79 0.69
N PHE A 103 8.79 3.32 0.15
CA PHE A 103 7.80 4.08 -0.62
C PHE A 103 7.24 5.30 0.14
N PHE A 104 7.07 5.20 1.46
CA PHE A 104 6.49 6.27 2.27
C PHE A 104 7.48 7.36 2.65
N CYS A 105 8.69 6.99 3.07
CA CYS A 105 9.66 7.94 3.64
C CYS A 105 10.90 8.19 2.78
N ASN A 106 11.02 7.51 1.63
CA ASN A 106 12.15 7.56 0.69
C ASN A 106 13.50 7.23 1.33
N LYS A 107 13.52 6.57 2.50
CA LYS A 107 14.75 6.11 3.17
C LYS A 107 15.03 4.65 2.84
N PRO A 108 16.30 4.22 2.76
CA PRO A 108 16.66 2.82 2.57
C PRO A 108 16.17 1.95 3.75
N ALA A 109 16.19 0.63 3.56
CA ALA A 109 15.87 -0.36 4.59
C ALA A 109 16.60 -0.08 5.93
N GLY A 110 17.89 0.29 5.86
CA GLY A 110 18.72 0.44 7.04
C GLY A 110 18.83 -0.90 7.77
N THR A 111 18.56 -0.94 9.07
CA THR A 111 18.50 -2.16 9.88
C THR A 111 17.14 -2.87 9.86
N ALA A 112 16.12 -2.26 9.23
CA ALA A 112 14.76 -2.79 9.20
C ALA A 112 14.42 -3.33 7.81
N ASP A 113 13.87 -4.55 7.75
CA ASP A 113 13.41 -5.13 6.49
C ASP A 113 12.28 -4.29 5.87
N LEU A 114 12.31 -4.17 4.55
CA LEU A 114 11.22 -3.58 3.78
C LEU A 114 10.24 -4.66 3.36
N HIS A 115 8.97 -4.38 3.60
CA HIS A 115 7.86 -5.21 3.14
C HIS A 115 7.48 -4.84 1.72
N GLU A 116 7.15 -5.84 0.91
CA GLU A 116 6.68 -5.65 -0.45
C GLU A 116 5.15 -5.63 -0.49
N ALA A 117 4.58 -4.71 -1.26
CA ALA A 117 3.15 -4.63 -1.46
C ALA A 117 2.66 -5.81 -2.32
N ALA A 118 1.94 -6.74 -1.69
CA ALA A 118 1.50 -7.97 -2.36
C ALA A 118 -0.02 -8.04 -2.64
N THR A 119 -0.82 -7.06 -2.18
CA THR A 119 -2.29 -7.09 -2.32
C THR A 119 -2.87 -5.75 -2.74
N LYS A 120 -3.96 -5.79 -3.51
CA LYS A 120 -4.66 -4.59 -3.99
C LYS A 120 -5.36 -3.87 -2.84
N GLU A 121 -5.69 -4.59 -1.78
CA GLU A 121 -6.29 -4.08 -0.56
C GLU A 121 -5.34 -3.11 0.16
N ILE A 122 -4.02 -3.34 0.12
CA ILE A 122 -3.03 -2.41 0.65
C ILE A 122 -3.07 -1.10 -0.15
N ASP A 123 -3.02 -1.15 -1.48
CA ASP A 123 -3.10 0.04 -2.36
C ASP A 123 -4.36 0.85 -2.11
N LYS A 124 -5.54 0.20 -2.12
CA LYS A 124 -6.83 0.86 -1.87
C LYS A 124 -6.84 1.63 -0.56
N LYS A 125 -6.36 1.00 0.52
CA LYS A 125 -6.32 1.62 1.84
C LYS A 125 -5.32 2.78 1.88
N VAL A 126 -4.14 2.63 1.26
CA VAL A 126 -3.12 3.68 1.18
C VAL A 126 -3.61 4.88 0.36
N ARG A 127 -4.29 4.66 -0.78
CA ARG A 127 -4.94 5.75 -1.56
C ARG A 127 -5.98 6.48 -0.74
N ARG A 128 -6.88 5.74 -0.08
CA ARG A 128 -7.86 6.35 0.82
C ARG A 128 -7.18 7.22 1.87
N CYS A 129 -6.13 6.69 2.48
CA CYS A 129 -5.35 7.42 3.46
C CYS A 129 -4.73 8.71 2.91
N ALA A 130 -4.12 8.63 1.73
CA ALA A 130 -3.50 9.78 1.08
C ALA A 130 -4.53 10.85 0.72
N THR A 131 -5.71 10.46 0.22
CA THR A 131 -6.81 11.38 -0.08
C THR A 131 -7.34 12.07 1.18
N GLU A 132 -7.63 11.31 2.24
CA GLU A 132 -8.18 11.85 3.49
C GLU A 132 -7.20 12.80 4.20
N LEU A 133 -5.90 12.51 4.12
CA LEU A 133 -4.85 13.36 4.69
C LEU A 133 -4.47 14.54 3.78
N GLY A 134 -4.98 14.61 2.56
CA GLY A 134 -4.52 15.58 1.56
C GLY A 134 -3.03 15.44 1.22
N ASP A 135 -2.48 14.23 1.34
CA ASP A 135 -1.06 13.93 1.13
C ASP A 135 -0.75 13.88 -0.37
N THR A 136 -0.54 15.06 -0.96
CA THR A 136 -0.30 15.24 -2.39
C THR A 136 0.98 14.55 -2.89
N GLU A 137 2.00 14.40 -2.04
CA GLU A 137 3.22 13.68 -2.39
C GLU A 137 2.94 12.19 -2.54
N LEU A 138 2.22 11.60 -1.57
CA LEU A 138 1.85 10.19 -1.62
C LEU A 138 0.90 9.90 -2.79
N LEU A 139 -0.05 10.81 -3.07
CA LEU A 139 -0.93 10.70 -4.24
C LEU A 139 -0.17 10.75 -5.57
N ALA A 140 0.85 11.61 -5.68
CA ALA A 140 1.71 11.68 -6.87
C ALA A 140 2.53 10.39 -7.05
N LYS A 141 3.04 9.78 -5.97
CA LYS A 141 3.71 8.48 -6.06
C LYS A 141 2.77 7.38 -6.56
N LEU A 142 1.51 7.42 -6.13
CA LEU A 142 0.46 6.49 -6.54
C LEU A 142 -0.09 6.77 -7.95
N SER A 143 0.23 7.90 -8.59
CA SER A 143 -0.22 8.15 -9.98
C SER A 143 0.57 7.33 -11.00
N ALA A 144 1.76 6.85 -10.64
CA ALA A 144 2.60 6.02 -11.51
C ALA A 144 2.03 4.60 -11.71
N GLY A 145 1.18 4.13 -10.80
CA GLY A 145 0.58 2.80 -10.83
C GLY A 145 0.06 2.40 -9.45
N ASP A 146 -0.61 1.25 -9.35
CA ASP A 146 -0.90 0.67 -8.04
C ASP A 146 0.40 0.21 -7.36
N MET A 147 0.37 0.11 -6.03
CA MET A 147 1.56 -0.26 -5.24
C MET A 147 2.19 -1.60 -5.63
N ILE A 148 1.44 -2.50 -6.26
CA ILE A 148 1.98 -3.78 -6.77
C ILE A 148 2.71 -3.55 -8.09
N ALA A 149 2.09 -2.83 -9.01
CA ALA A 149 2.63 -2.55 -10.34
C ALA A 149 3.93 -1.75 -10.31
N ILE A 150 4.08 -0.87 -9.33
CA ILE A 150 5.32 -0.11 -9.11
C ILE A 150 6.31 -0.82 -8.17
N GLU A 151 6.05 -2.08 -7.82
CA GLU A 151 6.87 -2.92 -6.93
C GLU A 151 7.20 -2.21 -5.60
N ALA A 152 6.21 -1.54 -5.01
CA ALA A 152 6.43 -0.69 -3.86
C ALA A 152 6.89 -1.51 -2.64
N LYS A 153 8.01 -1.08 -2.06
CA LYS A 153 8.55 -1.61 -0.81
C LYS A 153 8.43 -0.59 0.29
N TYR A 154 8.13 -0.99 1.52
CA TYR A 154 7.86 -0.05 2.60
C TYR A 154 8.27 -0.58 3.98
N HIS A 155 8.65 0.34 4.88
CA HIS A 155 8.82 -0.02 6.28
C HIS A 155 7.46 -0.29 6.91
N HIS A 156 7.33 -1.40 7.64
CA HIS A 156 6.11 -1.72 8.37
C HIS A 156 5.68 -0.59 9.32
N ASN A 157 6.64 0.08 9.96
CA ASN A 157 6.38 1.22 10.85
C ASN A 157 5.89 2.46 10.10
N CYS A 158 6.37 2.72 8.87
CA CYS A 158 5.86 3.83 8.06
C CYS A 158 4.42 3.57 7.60
N HIS A 159 4.11 2.33 7.20
CA HIS A 159 2.74 1.92 6.88
C HIS A 159 1.81 2.08 8.09
N ARG A 160 2.24 1.60 9.28
CA ARG A 160 1.49 1.78 10.52
C ARG A 160 1.30 3.26 10.87
N ALA A 161 2.34 4.07 10.72
CA ALA A 161 2.27 5.51 11.00
C ALA A 161 1.26 6.21 10.08
N LEU A 162 1.23 5.86 8.78
CA LEU A 162 0.24 6.39 7.84
C LEU A 162 -1.20 6.07 8.29
N TYR A 163 -1.48 4.83 8.67
CA TYR A 163 -2.81 4.43 9.15
C TYR A 163 -3.18 5.11 10.47
N ASN A 164 -2.22 5.26 11.38
CA ASN A 164 -2.44 5.91 12.66
C ASN A 164 -2.75 7.41 12.53
N LYS A 165 -2.33 8.06 11.43
CA LYS A 165 -2.72 9.46 11.17
C LYS A 165 -4.22 9.63 10.92
N ILE A 166 -4.89 8.59 10.44
CA ILE A 166 -6.33 8.59 10.11
C ILE A 166 -7.17 7.90 11.20
N ARG A 167 -6.59 7.00 11.98
CA ARG A 167 -7.28 6.36 13.11
C ARG A 167 -8.00 7.32 14.08
N PRO A 168 -7.52 8.54 14.40
CA PRO A 168 -8.32 9.46 15.21
C PRO A 168 -9.59 9.99 14.51
N ALA A 169 -9.71 9.85 13.18
CA ALA A 169 -10.88 10.21 12.38
C ALA A 169 -11.76 8.99 12.03
N ALA A 170 -11.17 7.87 11.61
CA ALA A 170 -11.92 6.68 11.17
C ALA A 170 -12.49 5.82 12.31
N LEU A 171 -11.87 5.82 13.51
CA LEU A 171 -12.43 5.14 14.68
C LEU A 171 -13.67 5.87 15.22
N LYS A 172 -13.89 7.14 14.87
CA LYS A 172 -15.09 7.86 15.31
C LYS A 172 -16.32 7.43 14.53
N ASP A 173 -16.18 7.11 13.25
CA ASP A 173 -17.33 6.82 12.38
C ASP A 173 -17.80 5.36 12.50
N GLU A 174 -16.88 4.38 12.49
CA GLU A 174 -17.26 2.97 12.66
C GLU A 174 -17.73 2.64 14.08
N ASP A 175 -17.11 3.21 15.13
CA ASP A 175 -17.66 3.05 16.47
C ASP A 175 -18.94 3.85 16.65
N ALA A 176 -19.10 5.05 16.07
CA ALA A 176 -20.37 5.76 16.14
C ALA A 176 -21.49 4.94 15.50
N ASP A 177 -21.32 4.44 14.27
CA ASP A 177 -22.32 3.62 13.59
C ASP A 177 -22.63 2.33 14.36
N ARG A 178 -21.61 1.69 14.94
CA ARG A 178 -21.78 0.50 15.78
C ARG A 178 -22.57 0.81 17.05
N LEU A 179 -22.23 1.89 17.75
CA LEU A 179 -22.94 2.34 18.95
C LEU A 179 -24.37 2.79 18.62
N HIS A 180 -24.58 3.45 17.48
CA HIS A 180 -25.90 3.79 16.94
C HIS A 180 -26.74 2.58 16.60
N GLY A 181 -26.12 1.49 16.12
CA GLY A 181 -26.77 0.20 15.91
C GLY A 181 -27.22 -0.45 17.21
N ILE A 182 -26.33 -0.52 18.21
CA ILE A 182 -26.62 -1.10 19.53
C ILE A 182 -27.74 -0.33 20.24
N ALA A 183 -27.60 1.00 20.36
CA ALA A 183 -28.61 1.84 21.01
C ALA A 183 -29.98 1.74 20.31
N PHE A 184 -30.00 1.57 18.99
CA PHE A 184 -31.25 1.45 18.24
C PHE A 184 -31.90 0.08 18.46
N ALA A 185 -31.12 -0.99 18.43
CA ALA A 185 -31.63 -2.34 18.70
C ALA A 185 -32.25 -2.45 20.10
N GLU A 186 -31.58 -1.89 21.12
CA GLU A 186 -32.12 -1.90 22.48
C GLU A 186 -33.36 -1.03 22.63
N LEU A 187 -33.43 0.11 21.93
CA LEU A 187 -34.64 0.93 21.90
C LEU A 187 -35.83 0.15 21.30
N VAL A 188 -35.58 -0.58 20.21
CA VAL A 188 -36.61 -1.44 19.58
C VAL A 188 -37.06 -2.53 20.55
N VAL A 189 -36.12 -3.21 21.22
CA VAL A 189 -36.45 -4.23 22.23
C VAL A 189 -37.31 -3.63 23.35
N PHE A 190 -36.92 -2.48 23.90
CA PHE A 190 -37.71 -1.79 24.91
C PHE A 190 -39.13 -1.48 24.45
N MET A 191 -39.30 -0.97 23.22
CA MET A 191 -40.63 -0.65 22.69
C MET A 191 -41.49 -1.90 22.45
N VAL A 192 -40.88 -3.00 22.00
CA VAL A 192 -41.56 -4.29 21.81
C VAL A 192 -41.97 -4.89 23.15
N ASP A 193 -41.09 -4.90 24.15
CA ASP A 193 -41.37 -5.43 25.49
C ASP A 193 -42.53 -4.67 26.15
N MET A 194 -42.56 -3.34 26.02
CA MET A 194 -43.65 -2.51 26.53
C MET A 194 -44.97 -2.74 25.79
N HIS A 195 -44.93 -3.21 24.53
CA HIS A 195 -46.12 -3.53 23.74
C HIS A 195 -46.62 -4.97 24.00
N ALA A 196 -45.82 -5.82 24.65
CA ALA A 196 -46.22 -7.19 25.00
C ALA A 196 -47.22 -7.23 26.17
N ASP A 197 -47.32 -6.15 26.97
CA ASP A 197 -48.36 -6.00 28.00
C ASP A 197 -49.70 -5.64 27.32
N GLU A 198 -50.53 -6.66 27.06
CA GLU A 198 -51.82 -6.55 26.32
C GLU A 198 -52.84 -5.59 26.95
N ASP A 199 -52.69 -5.24 28.25
CA ASP A 199 -53.64 -4.42 28.98
C ASP A 199 -53.53 -2.92 28.68
N ASN A 200 -52.46 -2.45 28.01
CA ASN A 200 -52.31 -1.03 27.70
C ASN A 200 -51.41 -0.80 26.49
N ALA A 201 -51.96 -0.36 25.34
CA ALA A 201 -51.16 0.00 24.18
C ALA A 201 -50.25 1.22 24.52
N PRO A 202 -48.92 1.06 24.61
CA PRO A 202 -48.05 2.12 25.09
C PRO A 202 -47.94 3.23 24.04
N VAL A 203 -48.24 4.46 24.45
CA VAL A 203 -48.07 5.65 23.60
C VAL A 203 -46.74 6.32 23.92
N PHE A 204 -45.83 6.38 22.95
CA PHE A 204 -44.51 6.98 23.12
C PHE A 204 -44.44 8.36 22.47
N LYS A 205 -44.12 9.41 23.24
CA LYS A 205 -43.78 10.71 22.63
C LYS A 205 -42.44 10.62 21.91
N LEU A 206 -42.38 11.12 20.67
CA LEU A 206 -41.17 11.05 19.86
C LEU A 206 -40.00 11.83 20.48
N SER A 207 -40.28 12.88 21.25
CA SER A 207 -39.28 13.60 22.05
C SER A 207 -38.60 12.68 23.07
N ASP A 208 -39.39 11.85 23.73
CA ASP A 208 -38.95 11.02 24.84
C ASP A 208 -38.17 9.81 24.30
N VAL A 209 -38.64 9.25 23.18
CA VAL A 209 -37.91 8.22 22.40
C VAL A 209 -36.56 8.75 21.92
N ALA A 210 -36.50 9.98 21.42
CA ALA A 210 -35.24 10.59 20.99
C ALA A 210 -34.29 10.86 22.17
N ASN A 211 -34.82 11.23 23.33
CA ASN A 211 -34.04 11.40 24.56
C ASN A 211 -33.52 10.04 25.06
N LEU A 212 -34.34 8.99 25.08
CA LEU A 212 -33.94 7.65 25.47
C LEU A 212 -32.81 7.13 24.56
N TYR A 213 -32.96 7.33 23.24
CA TYR A 213 -31.93 7.00 22.26
C TYR A 213 -30.62 7.76 22.51
N LYS A 214 -30.71 9.08 22.78
CA LYS A 214 -29.56 9.92 23.11
C LYS A 214 -28.86 9.45 24.39
N THR A 215 -29.61 9.24 25.46
CA THR A 215 -29.08 8.77 26.74
C THR A 215 -28.38 7.43 26.57
N ARG A 216 -28.94 6.53 25.74
CA ARG A 216 -28.30 5.24 25.52
C ARG A 216 -27.00 5.35 24.75
N LEU A 217 -26.93 6.22 23.75
CA LEU A 217 -25.67 6.53 23.04
C LEU A 217 -24.59 7.04 24.00
N GLU A 218 -24.94 7.96 24.91
CA GLU A 218 -24.03 8.49 25.91
C GLU A 218 -23.53 7.40 26.88
N GLN A 219 -24.42 6.50 27.32
CA GLN A 219 -24.07 5.35 28.18
C GLN A 219 -23.12 4.36 27.49
N LEU A 220 -23.24 4.21 26.17
CA LEU A 220 -22.35 3.37 25.37
C LEU A 220 -21.02 4.07 25.04
N GLY A 221 -20.81 5.30 25.51
CA GLY A 221 -19.57 6.06 25.31
C GLY A 221 -19.53 6.92 24.05
N ALA A 222 -20.65 7.09 23.35
CA ALA A 222 -20.72 7.99 22.19
C ALA A 222 -20.79 9.45 22.63
N THR A 223 -20.02 10.32 21.96
CA THR A 223 -20.11 11.77 22.18
C THR A 223 -21.23 12.34 21.30
N VAL A 224 -22.42 12.54 21.86
CA VAL A 224 -23.56 13.13 21.13
C VAL A 224 -23.49 14.66 21.19
N THR A 225 -22.76 15.27 20.27
CA THR A 225 -22.63 16.75 20.18
C THR A 225 -23.83 17.42 19.52
N ASN A 226 -24.53 16.70 18.64
CA ASN A 226 -25.65 17.22 17.86
C ASN A 226 -27.00 16.72 18.38
N ARG A 227 -28.06 17.50 18.14
CA ARG A 227 -29.44 17.07 18.44
C ARG A 227 -29.81 15.86 17.57
N ILE A 228 -30.43 14.84 18.17
CA ILE A 228 -30.94 13.68 17.42
C ILE A 228 -31.95 14.14 16.37
N HIS A 229 -31.79 13.67 15.13
CA HIS A 229 -32.77 13.86 14.07
C HIS A 229 -34.00 12.98 14.31
N THR A 230 -35.00 13.54 14.99
CA THR A 230 -36.25 12.85 15.36
C THR A 230 -36.99 12.28 14.15
N THR A 231 -37.00 12.98 13.01
CA THR A 231 -37.62 12.49 11.77
C THR A 231 -36.96 11.20 11.28
N ARG A 232 -35.62 11.17 11.21
CA ARG A 232 -34.87 9.98 10.76
C ARG A 232 -35.02 8.82 11.73
N LEU A 233 -35.05 9.10 13.03
CA LEU A 233 -35.28 8.08 14.06
C LEU A 233 -36.68 7.48 13.92
N LYS A 234 -37.72 8.32 13.76
CA LYS A 234 -39.10 7.90 13.52
C LYS A 234 -39.20 7.00 12.28
N ASP A 235 -38.69 7.45 11.14
CA ASP A 235 -38.79 6.69 9.89
C ASP A 235 -38.09 5.33 10.00
N ARG A 236 -36.96 5.29 10.71
CA ARG A 236 -36.23 4.04 10.98
C ARG A 236 -37.02 3.11 11.92
N LEU A 237 -37.67 3.64 12.96
CA LEU A 237 -38.52 2.83 13.85
C LEU A 237 -39.72 2.24 13.10
N LEU A 238 -40.44 3.04 12.32
CA LEU A 238 -41.58 2.58 11.51
C LEU A 238 -41.17 1.54 10.45
N SER A 239 -39.92 1.57 9.99
CA SER A 239 -39.40 0.56 9.06
C SER A 239 -39.12 -0.80 9.70
N VAL A 240 -38.85 -0.84 11.00
CA VAL A 240 -38.49 -2.06 11.74
C VAL A 240 -39.68 -2.62 12.53
N LEU A 241 -40.59 -1.74 12.96
CA LEU A 241 -41.81 -2.06 13.70
C LEU A 241 -43.02 -1.76 12.81
N PRO A 242 -43.52 -2.74 12.03
CA PRO A 242 -44.60 -2.51 11.06
C PRO A 242 -45.95 -2.20 11.72
N ASP A 243 -46.15 -2.63 12.96
CA ASP A 243 -47.37 -2.37 13.73
C ASP A 243 -47.38 -0.97 14.35
N LEU A 244 -46.21 -0.33 14.42
CA LEU A 244 -46.05 1.02 14.96
C LEU A 244 -46.55 2.06 13.97
N ARG A 245 -47.32 3.02 14.47
CA ARG A 245 -47.89 4.14 13.72
C ARG A 245 -47.46 5.45 14.35
N ALA A 246 -47.23 6.45 13.49
CA ALA A 246 -46.95 7.80 13.95
C ALA A 246 -48.20 8.67 13.84
N HIS A 247 -48.60 9.30 14.95
CA HIS A 247 -49.66 10.29 15.00
C HIS A 247 -49.06 11.67 15.29
N SER A 248 -49.36 12.66 14.44
CA SER A 248 -48.86 14.03 14.60
C SER A 248 -50.00 14.94 15.05
N GLN A 249 -49.80 15.64 16.16
CA GLN A 249 -50.74 16.65 16.68
C GLN A 249 -50.00 17.97 16.86
N GLY A 250 -50.11 18.85 15.88
CA GLY A 250 -49.36 20.12 15.87
C GLY A 250 -47.85 19.89 15.75
N ARG A 251 -47.08 20.34 16.75
CA ARG A 251 -45.61 20.17 16.79
C ARG A 251 -45.18 18.85 17.44
N ASP A 252 -46.11 18.15 18.07
CA ASP A 252 -45.82 16.92 18.80
C ASP A 252 -46.16 15.71 17.94
N THR A 253 -45.35 14.65 18.08
CA THR A 253 -45.56 13.38 17.40
C THR A 253 -45.50 12.26 18.44
N SER A 254 -46.49 11.39 18.41
CA SER A 254 -46.57 10.19 19.24
C SER A 254 -46.48 8.94 18.36
N LEU A 255 -45.86 7.90 18.90
CA LEU A 255 -45.78 6.57 18.31
C LEU A 255 -46.74 5.66 19.09
N VAL A 256 -47.58 4.95 18.36
CA VAL A 256 -48.62 4.05 18.88
C VAL A 256 -48.59 2.76 18.09
#